data_AF-A0A971CSK6-F1
#
_entry.id   AF-A0A971CSK6-F1
#
_cell.length_a   1.000
_cell.length_b   1.000
_cell.length_c   1.000
_cell.angle_alpha   90.00
_cell.angle_beta   90.00
_cell.angle_gamma   90.00
#
_symmetry.space_group_name_H-M   'P 1'
#
loop_
_entity.id
_entity.type
_entity.pdbx_description
1 polymer ?
#
loop_
_entity_poly.entity_id
_entity_poly.type
_entity_poly.pdbx_seq_one_letter_code
_entity_poly.pdbx_strand_id
1 'polypeptide(L)'
;MSSGRCPLHCQTCGSFSRRDFLKGSTVVLAGSSLVAGCSSVGSKKTTQEPIRQCGPASVYVPTIRAAFVRRREEYGMLWPGAVYDGDAARRTYAAELTRTASRLGARLELRPEPIYSLEEGQVWIAQAETAGVDGLMLVILDRQQHSWP
;
A
#
# COMPACT_ATOMS: atom_id res chain seq x y z
N MET A 1 -3.27 31.09 34.49
CA MET A 1 -2.78 30.61 33.18
C MET A 1 -1.77 29.51 33.47
N SER A 2 -2.03 28.24 33.09
CA SER A 2 -1.11 27.14 33.41
C SER A 2 0.12 27.19 32.50
N SER A 3 1.30 27.00 33.09
CA SER A 3 2.55 26.81 32.35
C SER A 3 2.58 25.43 31.72
N GLY A 4 2.71 25.36 30.39
CA GLY A 4 2.87 24.10 29.67
C GLY A 4 4.32 23.63 29.68
N ARG A 5 4.53 22.32 29.55
CA ARG A 5 5.86 21.76 29.28
C ARG A 5 6.30 22.17 27.87
N CYS A 6 7.60 22.39 27.68
CA CYS A 6 8.18 22.67 26.37
C CYS A 6 7.86 21.50 25.39
N PRO A 7 7.36 21.77 24.16
CA PRO A 7 7.05 20.72 23.18
C PRO A 7 8.27 19.92 22.71
N LEU A 8 9.48 20.43 22.93
CA LEU A 8 10.74 19.72 22.68
C LEU A 8 11.22 18.89 23.90
N HIS A 9 10.42 18.80 24.97
CA HIS A 9 10.71 18.04 26.18
C HIS A 9 12.08 18.35 26.84
N CYS A 10 12.62 19.55 26.61
CA CYS A 10 13.85 20.00 27.26
C CYS A 10 13.60 20.22 28.76
N GLN A 11 14.41 19.60 29.61
CA GLN A 11 14.29 19.71 31.08
C GLN A 11 14.93 21.00 31.64
N THR A 12 15.70 21.72 30.83
CA THR A 12 16.46 22.91 31.22
C THR A 12 15.77 24.24 30.88
N CYS A 13 14.70 24.22 30.09
CA CYS A 13 13.93 25.41 29.75
C CYS A 13 12.76 25.56 30.72
N GLY A 14 12.87 26.49 31.67
CA GLY A 14 11.78 26.88 32.56
C GLY A 14 10.52 27.34 31.81
N SER A 15 9.38 27.27 32.51
CA SER A 15 8.00 27.57 32.09
C SER A 15 7.83 28.31 30.76
N PHE A 16 7.38 27.59 29.73
CA PHE A 16 7.08 28.16 28.41
C PHE A 16 5.62 28.61 28.35
N SER A 17 5.37 29.90 28.09
CA SER A 17 4.00 30.41 27.95
C SER A 17 3.55 30.36 26.48
N ARG A 18 2.22 30.29 26.24
CA ARG A 18 1.66 30.38 24.88
C ARG A 18 2.09 31.66 24.13
N ARG A 19 2.37 32.76 24.85
CA ARG A 19 2.85 34.00 24.23
C ARG A 19 4.30 33.89 23.78
N ASP A 20 5.13 33.13 24.48
CA ASP A 20 6.53 32.90 24.09
C ASP A 20 6.59 32.03 22.83
N PHE A 21 5.71 31.04 22.71
CA PHE A 21 5.52 30.27 21.48
C PHE A 21 5.16 31.16 20.29
N LEU A 22 4.15 32.02 20.46
CA LEU A 22 3.69 32.90 19.38
C LEU A 22 4.77 33.93 19.00
N LYS A 23 5.50 34.50 19.96
CA LYS A 23 6.64 35.39 19.70
C LYS A 23 7.76 34.67 18.93
N GLY A 24 8.11 33.44 19.30
CA GLY A 24 9.09 32.64 18.57
C GLY A 24 8.64 32.31 17.14
N SER A 25 7.34 32.01 16.97
CA SER A 25 6.76 31.63 15.68
C SER A 25 6.62 32.81 14.71
N THR A 26 6.40 34.04 15.21
CA THR A 26 6.29 35.24 14.35
C THR A 26 7.63 35.78 13.88
N VAL A 27 8.72 35.62 14.66
CA VAL A 27 10.08 36.00 14.23
C VAL A 27 10.54 35.17 13.02
N VAL A 28 10.14 33.90 12.92
CA VAL A 28 10.48 33.02 11.79
C VAL A 28 9.80 33.46 10.48
N LEU A 29 8.63 34.10 10.56
CA LEU A 29 7.86 34.54 9.39
C LEU A 29 8.17 35.99 8.95
N ALA A 30 8.61 36.86 9.86
CA ALA A 30 8.97 38.24 9.52
C ALA A 30 10.46 38.44 9.22
N GLY A 31 11.34 37.52 9.64
CA GLY A 31 12.78 37.56 9.34
C GLY A 31 13.17 37.00 7.97
N SER A 32 12.25 36.32 7.28
CA SER A 32 12.50 35.62 6.02
C SER A 32 12.56 36.55 4.80
N SER A 33 12.20 37.82 4.93
CA SER A 33 12.18 38.80 3.82
C SER A 33 13.40 39.72 3.75
N LEU A 34 14.30 39.70 4.74
CA LEU A 34 15.54 40.53 4.73
C LEU A 34 16.86 39.73 4.76
N VAL A 35 16.80 38.39 4.83
CA VAL A 35 17.98 37.50 4.72
C VAL A 35 17.97 36.76 3.38
N ALA A 36 17.68 37.46 2.29
CA ALA A 36 17.89 36.96 0.93
C ALA A 36 19.36 37.05 0.49
N GLY A 37 20.28 37.53 1.34
CA GLY A 37 21.63 37.94 0.96
C GLY A 37 22.81 37.08 1.44
N CYS A 38 22.65 36.17 2.41
CA CYS A 38 23.79 35.42 2.98
C CYS A 38 23.41 33.98 3.37
N SER A 39 23.06 33.12 2.42
CA SER A 39 22.84 31.69 2.71
C SER A 39 23.42 30.79 1.63
N SER A 40 24.73 30.89 1.42
CA SER A 40 25.53 29.74 0.98
C SER A 40 25.86 28.82 2.17
N VAL A 41 24.98 28.73 3.17
CA VAL A 41 24.98 27.58 4.07
C VAL A 41 24.41 26.45 3.24
N GLY A 42 25.31 25.70 2.62
CA GLY A 42 24.99 24.47 1.92
C GLY A 42 24.14 23.61 2.86
N SER A 43 22.84 23.63 2.62
CA SER A 43 21.94 22.64 3.14
C SER A 43 22.43 21.34 2.53
N LYS A 44 23.30 20.64 3.26
CA LYS A 44 23.46 19.21 3.09
C LYS A 44 22.04 18.70 3.26
N LYS A 45 21.35 18.48 2.13
CA LYS A 45 20.18 17.62 2.10
C LYS A 45 20.69 16.34 2.71
N THR A 46 20.43 16.14 4.00
CA THR A 46 20.63 14.86 4.64
C THR A 46 19.69 13.95 3.86
N THR A 47 20.22 13.29 2.84
CA THR A 47 19.59 12.13 2.22
C THR A 47 19.38 11.18 3.38
N GLN A 48 18.19 11.23 3.99
CA GLN A 48 17.81 10.26 4.99
C GLN A 48 17.93 8.91 4.30
N GLU A 49 18.83 8.08 4.79
CA GLU A 49 18.92 6.72 4.28
C GLU A 49 17.55 6.05 4.50
N PRO A 50 17.05 5.30 3.51
CA PRO A 50 15.81 4.55 3.67
C PRO A 50 15.88 3.68 4.93
N ILE A 51 14.77 3.64 5.68
CA ILE A 51 14.65 2.78 6.86
C ILE A 51 14.89 1.33 6.40
N ARG A 52 15.93 0.70 6.97
CA ARG A 52 16.21 -0.72 6.71
C ARG A 52 15.35 -1.58 7.61
N GLN A 53 14.81 -2.66 7.07
CA GLN A 53 14.14 -3.66 7.88
C GLN A 53 15.17 -4.35 8.77
N CYS A 54 14.89 -4.41 10.08
CA CYS A 54 15.78 -5.00 11.08
C CYS A 54 15.04 -6.13 11.81
N GLY A 55 15.75 -7.24 12.08
CA GLY A 55 15.23 -8.38 12.84
C GLY A 55 15.02 -9.65 12.02
N PRO A 56 14.65 -10.79 12.65
CA PRO A 56 14.55 -12.08 11.97
C PRO A 56 13.56 -12.11 10.79
N ALA A 57 12.53 -11.25 10.82
CA ALA A 57 11.54 -11.16 9.75
C ALA A 57 12.01 -10.33 8.54
N SER A 58 13.16 -9.65 8.59
CA SER A 58 13.64 -8.84 7.46
C SER A 58 14.05 -9.67 6.23
N VAL A 59 14.25 -10.97 6.42
CA VAL A 59 14.57 -11.93 5.35
C VAL A 59 13.36 -12.76 4.91
N TYR A 60 12.19 -12.52 5.51
CA TYR A 60 10.99 -13.29 5.20
C TYR A 60 10.44 -12.92 3.82
N VAL A 61 10.10 -13.94 3.04
CA VAL A 61 9.48 -13.79 1.72
C VAL A 61 8.04 -14.30 1.81
N PRO A 62 7.03 -13.41 1.81
CA PRO A 62 5.65 -13.84 1.92
C PRO A 62 5.22 -14.60 0.66
N THR A 63 4.46 -15.67 0.85
CA THR A 63 3.90 -16.50 -0.21
C THR A 63 2.40 -16.25 -0.34
N ILE A 64 1.98 -15.81 -1.52
CA ILE A 64 0.60 -15.46 -1.85
C ILE A 64 0.12 -16.38 -2.96
N ARG A 65 -1.06 -16.98 -2.78
CA ARG A 65 -1.79 -17.65 -3.86
C ARG A 65 -2.86 -16.74 -4.43
N ALA A 66 -2.89 -16.61 -5.74
CA ALA A 66 -3.89 -15.81 -6.43
C ALA A 66 -4.72 -16.63 -7.41
N ALA A 67 -6.00 -16.28 -7.54
CA ALA A 67 -6.88 -16.84 -8.54
C ALA A 67 -7.86 -15.79 -9.06
N PHE A 68 -8.28 -16.00 -10.31
CA PHE A 68 -9.42 -15.29 -10.86
C PHE A 68 -10.71 -16.05 -10.53
N VAL A 69 -11.81 -15.34 -10.33
CA VAL A 69 -13.12 -15.95 -10.09
C VAL A 69 -14.11 -15.36 -11.08
N ARG A 70 -14.82 -16.24 -11.79
CA ARG A 70 -15.90 -15.87 -12.72
C ARG A 70 -16.78 -17.07 -13.00
N ARG A 71 -17.96 -16.83 -13.55
CA ARG A 71 -18.79 -17.90 -14.11
C ARG A 71 -18.20 -18.43 -15.41
N ARG A 72 -18.52 -19.69 -15.72
CA ARG A 72 -18.08 -20.36 -16.97
C ARG A 72 -18.79 -19.84 -18.21
N GLU A 73 -19.93 -19.17 -18.03
CA GLU A 73 -20.72 -18.57 -19.10
C GLU A 73 -19.92 -17.58 -19.95
N GLU A 74 -20.40 -17.37 -21.18
CA GLU A 74 -19.80 -16.43 -22.12
C GLU A 74 -19.88 -15.00 -21.56
N TYR A 75 -18.78 -14.27 -21.68
CA TYR A 75 -18.67 -12.94 -21.11
C TYR A 75 -19.48 -11.94 -21.95
N GLY A 76 -20.77 -11.79 -21.65
CA GLY A 76 -21.66 -10.80 -22.25
C GLY A 76 -22.19 -9.86 -21.18
N MET A 77 -22.27 -8.56 -21.47
CA MET A 77 -23.02 -7.68 -20.59
C MET A 77 -24.50 -7.74 -20.96
N LEU A 78 -25.36 -7.63 -19.96
CA LEU A 78 -26.74 -7.21 -20.19
C LEU A 78 -26.72 -5.75 -20.70
N TRP A 79 -27.63 -5.50 -21.64
CA TRP A 79 -27.78 -4.36 -22.53
C TRP A 79 -27.67 -2.95 -21.90
N PRO A 80 -27.26 -1.88 -22.64
CA PRO A 80 -26.54 -1.82 -23.91
C PRO A 80 -25.09 -1.28 -23.75
N GLY A 81 -24.08 -1.96 -24.29
CA GLY A 81 -22.84 -1.29 -24.73
C GLY A 81 -21.51 -1.89 -24.30
N ALA A 82 -20.74 -2.35 -25.30
CA ALA A 82 -19.32 -2.81 -25.33
C ALA A 82 -18.96 -4.15 -24.64
N VAL A 83 -18.96 -5.27 -25.39
CA VAL A 83 -18.47 -6.59 -24.91
C VAL A 83 -17.16 -6.39 -24.14
N TYR A 84 -17.21 -6.55 -22.81
CA TYR A 84 -16.01 -6.44 -22.01
C TYR A 84 -15.15 -7.66 -22.29
N ASP A 85 -13.93 -7.41 -22.73
CA ASP A 85 -12.97 -8.45 -23.02
C ASP A 85 -12.40 -8.99 -21.70
N GLY A 86 -13.07 -10.01 -21.16
CA GLY A 86 -12.66 -10.68 -19.93
C GLY A 86 -11.28 -11.31 -20.03
N ASP A 87 -10.83 -11.70 -21.22
CA ASP A 87 -9.51 -12.27 -21.43
C ASP A 87 -8.42 -11.20 -21.47
N ALA A 88 -8.65 -10.07 -22.14
CA ALA A 88 -7.73 -8.93 -22.08
C ALA A 88 -7.61 -8.40 -20.65
N ALA A 89 -8.72 -8.33 -19.92
CA ALA A 89 -8.72 -7.94 -18.51
C ALA A 89 -7.93 -8.93 -17.64
N ARG A 90 -8.17 -10.25 -17.79
CA ARG A 90 -7.43 -11.29 -17.07
C ARG A 90 -5.93 -11.17 -17.33
N ARG A 91 -5.51 -11.04 -18.59
CA ARG A 91 -4.09 -10.87 -18.96
C ARG A 91 -3.48 -9.63 -18.33
N THR A 92 -4.21 -8.50 -18.38
CA THR A 92 -3.76 -7.24 -17.79
C THR A 92 -3.56 -7.37 -16.29
N TYR A 93 -4.56 -7.88 -15.56
CA TYR A 93 -4.45 -8.06 -14.12
C TYR A 93 -3.41 -9.11 -13.72
N ALA A 94 -3.26 -10.19 -14.49
CA ALA A 94 -2.21 -11.19 -14.24
C ALA A 94 -0.81 -10.58 -14.35
N ALA A 95 -0.58 -9.74 -15.36
CA ALA A 95 0.67 -9.02 -15.54
C ALA A 95 0.91 -8.04 -14.38
N GLU A 96 -0.12 -7.28 -13.98
CA GLU A 96 -0.04 -6.34 -12.87
C GLU A 96 0.23 -7.01 -11.51
N LEU A 97 -0.43 -8.14 -11.24
CA LEU A 97 -0.20 -8.94 -10.04
C LEU A 97 1.24 -9.44 -9.99
N THR A 98 1.72 -10.03 -11.10
CA THR A 98 3.08 -10.56 -11.19
C THR A 98 4.11 -9.45 -11.00
N ARG A 99 3.95 -8.33 -11.72
CA ARG A 99 4.82 -7.15 -11.59
C ARG A 99 4.84 -6.61 -10.17
N THR A 100 3.68 -6.54 -9.52
CA THR A 100 3.56 -6.00 -8.17
C THR A 100 4.17 -6.95 -7.15
N ALA A 101 3.95 -8.27 -7.26
CA ALA A 101 4.57 -9.25 -6.39
C ALA A 101 6.09 -9.21 -6.48
N SER A 102 6.65 -9.15 -7.70
CA SER A 102 8.09 -8.99 -7.89
C SER A 102 8.62 -7.69 -7.28
N ARG A 103 7.91 -6.58 -7.44
CA ARG A 103 8.29 -5.28 -6.83
C ARG A 103 8.28 -5.32 -5.31
N LEU A 104 7.33 -6.06 -4.72
CA LEU A 104 7.21 -6.22 -3.27
C LEU A 104 8.13 -7.32 -2.70
N GLY A 105 8.81 -8.10 -3.56
CA GLY A 105 9.60 -9.25 -3.12
C GLY A 105 8.75 -10.39 -2.56
N ALA A 106 7.48 -10.49 -2.95
CA ALA A 106 6.58 -11.56 -2.55
C ALA A 106 6.62 -12.71 -3.57
N ARG A 107 6.52 -13.95 -3.08
CA ARG A 107 6.31 -15.12 -3.93
C ARG A 107 4.83 -15.22 -4.30
N LEU A 108 4.52 -15.09 -5.58
CA LEU A 108 3.16 -15.20 -6.08
C LEU A 108 2.98 -16.50 -6.87
N GLU A 109 1.99 -17.30 -6.49
CA GLU A 109 1.49 -18.43 -7.25
C GLU A 109 0.11 -18.08 -7.82
N LEU A 110 0.07 -17.67 -9.08
CA LEU A 110 -1.17 -17.32 -9.77
C LEU A 110 -1.70 -18.53 -10.53
N ARG A 111 -2.95 -18.92 -10.23
CA ARG A 111 -3.66 -19.94 -10.99
C ARG A 111 -3.93 -19.45 -12.42
N PRO A 112 -3.60 -20.23 -13.47
CA PRO A 112 -3.77 -19.80 -14.86
C PRO A 112 -5.25 -19.70 -15.26
N GLU A 113 -6.07 -20.64 -14.80
CA GLU A 113 -7.50 -20.70 -15.08
C GLU A 113 -8.31 -20.10 -13.93
N PRO A 114 -9.40 -19.37 -14.23
CA PRO A 114 -10.34 -18.94 -13.22
C PRO A 114 -10.99 -20.11 -12.47
N ILE A 115 -11.42 -19.84 -11.23
CA ILE A 115 -12.35 -20.67 -10.47
C ILE A 115 -13.76 -20.37 -10.97
N TYR A 116 -14.48 -21.43 -11.31
CA TYR A 116 -15.82 -21.39 -11.90
C TYR A 116 -16.91 -21.96 -10.99
N SER A 117 -16.57 -22.73 -9.95
CA SER A 117 -17.53 -23.32 -9.02
C SER A 117 -17.05 -23.28 -7.57
N LEU A 118 -17.99 -23.51 -6.64
CA LEU A 118 -17.72 -23.49 -5.21
C LEU A 118 -16.83 -24.66 -4.82
N GLU A 119 -17.08 -25.85 -5.35
CA GLU A 119 -16.32 -27.06 -5.08
C GLU A 119 -14.85 -26.88 -5.48
N GLU A 120 -14.62 -26.30 -6.66
CA GLU A 120 -13.28 -25.97 -7.15
C GLU A 120 -12.58 -24.94 -6.25
N GLY A 121 -13.32 -23.92 -5.81
CA GLY A 121 -12.83 -22.94 -4.84
C GLY A 121 -12.44 -23.56 -3.51
N GLN A 122 -13.25 -24.48 -2.96
CA GLN A 122 -12.96 -25.18 -1.71
C GLN A 122 -11.72 -26.06 -1.82
N VAL A 123 -11.56 -26.79 -2.93
CA VAL A 123 -10.34 -27.59 -3.18
C VAL A 123 -9.12 -26.68 -3.25
N TRP A 124 -9.22 -25.54 -3.94
CA TRP A 124 -8.12 -24.58 -4.05
C TRP A 124 -7.72 -23.98 -2.69
N ILE A 125 -8.70 -23.63 -1.86
CA ILE A 125 -8.47 -23.15 -0.48
C ILE A 125 -7.76 -24.23 0.34
N ALA A 126 -8.26 -25.48 0.34
CA ALA A 126 -7.66 -26.58 1.09
C ALA A 126 -6.21 -26.86 0.65
N GLN A 127 -5.93 -26.77 -0.65
CA GLN A 127 -4.56 -26.88 -1.17
C GLN A 127 -3.66 -25.75 -0.68
N ALA A 128 -4.19 -24.53 -0.55
CA ALA A 128 -3.44 -23.38 -0.09
C ALA A 128 -3.15 -23.44 1.42
N GLU A 129 -4.12 -23.88 2.21
CA GLU A 129 -3.96 -24.15 3.65
C GLU A 129 -2.90 -25.24 3.88
N THR A 130 -2.98 -26.34 3.13
CA THR A 130 -1.98 -27.44 3.19
C THR A 130 -0.59 -26.96 2.82
N ALA A 131 -0.48 -26.04 1.86
CA ALA A 131 0.79 -25.44 1.46
C ALA A 131 1.32 -24.38 2.44
N GLY A 132 0.53 -23.99 3.46
CA GLY A 132 0.93 -23.01 4.46
C GLY A 132 1.18 -21.62 3.87
N VAL A 133 0.39 -21.20 2.88
CA VAL A 133 0.55 -19.87 2.27
C VAL A 133 0.16 -18.76 3.26
N ASP A 134 0.81 -17.60 3.14
CA ASP A 134 0.56 -16.46 4.03
C ASP A 134 -0.74 -15.71 3.69
N GLY A 135 -1.21 -15.85 2.44
CA GLY A 135 -2.40 -15.13 2.00
C GLY A 135 -2.98 -15.62 0.68
N LEU A 136 -4.25 -15.30 0.51
CA LEU A 136 -5.03 -15.54 -0.71
C LEU A 136 -5.42 -14.20 -1.33
N MET A 137 -5.29 -14.09 -2.65
CA MET A 137 -5.70 -12.93 -3.44
C MET A 137 -6.70 -13.36 -4.51
N LEU A 138 -7.89 -12.79 -4.48
CA LEU A 138 -8.94 -13.12 -5.43
C LEU A 138 -9.24 -11.91 -6.31
N VAL A 139 -9.24 -12.13 -7.62
CA VAL A 139 -9.67 -11.12 -8.59
C VAL A 139 -10.98 -11.57 -9.21
N ILE A 140 -12.03 -10.84 -8.90
CA ILE A 140 -13.36 -11.10 -9.42
C ILE A 140 -13.47 -10.48 -10.82
N LEU A 141 -13.75 -11.32 -11.82
CA LEU A 141 -13.96 -10.91 -13.21
C LEU A 141 -15.42 -11.12 -13.61
N ASP A 142 -16.34 -10.61 -12.80
CA ASP A 142 -17.77 -10.57 -13.11
C ASP A 142 -18.30 -9.20 -12.63
N ARG A 143 -19.26 -8.65 -13.36
CA ARG A 143 -19.66 -7.25 -13.25
C ARG A 143 -21.14 -7.04 -12.98
N GLN A 144 -21.97 -8.05 -13.19
CA GLN A 144 -23.43 -7.85 -13.16
C GLN A 144 -24.16 -8.76 -12.18
N GLN A 145 -23.57 -9.90 -11.81
CA GLN A 145 -24.16 -10.79 -10.80
C GLN A 145 -23.14 -11.22 -9.77
N HIS A 146 -23.64 -11.78 -8.65
CA HIS A 146 -22.78 -12.32 -7.61
C HIS A 146 -21.85 -13.37 -8.21
N SER A 147 -20.57 -13.12 -8.01
CA SER A 147 -19.47 -13.71 -8.76
C SER A 147 -18.77 -14.81 -7.96
N TRP A 148 -18.97 -14.79 -6.64
CA TRP A 148 -18.58 -15.87 -5.79
C TRP A 148 -19.61 -17.00 -5.91
N PRO A 149 -19.18 -18.24 -6.16
CA PRO A 149 -20.07 -19.39 -6.24
C PRO A 149 -20.60 -19.80 -4.85
#